data_AF-T0KH82-F1
#
_entry.id   AF-T0KH82-F1
#
_cell.length_a   1.000
_cell.length_b   1.000
_cell.length_c   1.000
_cell.angle_alpha   90.00
_cell.angle_beta   90.00
_cell.angle_gamma   90.00
#
_symmetry.space_group_name_H-M   'P 1'
#
loop_
_entity.id
_entity.type
_entity.pdbx_description
1 polymer ?
#
loop_
_entity_poly.entity_id
_entity_poly.type
_entity_poly.pdbx_seq_one_letter_code
_entity_poly.pdbx_strand_id
1 'polypeptide(L)'
;MKLSSSLASLAVDAPTLHTFQLAAIPMGAFQGWFASGEVKNLCYQYGDQKWEFQITNLNQGAGFDLNDDSCANGLAREIIGCESGGQSDNAGWRFR
;
A
#
# COMPACT_ATOMS: atom_id res chain seq x y z
N MET A 1 5.70 3.64 -53.91
CA MET A 1 4.97 2.55 -53.22
C MET A 1 5.66 2.29 -51.87
N LYS A 2 4.87 2.37 -50.77
CA LYS A 2 5.05 1.83 -49.40
C LYS A 2 6.23 2.38 -48.55
N LEU A 3 5.97 3.30 -47.60
CA LEU A 3 5.57 3.13 -46.16
C LEU A 3 6.81 2.80 -45.28
N SER A 4 7.38 3.73 -44.50
CA SER A 4 6.92 4.35 -43.24
C SER A 4 7.06 3.45 -41.99
N SER A 5 7.70 4.02 -40.95
CA SER A 5 7.56 3.71 -39.51
C SER A 5 8.28 2.43 -39.01
N SER A 6 8.95 2.35 -37.86
CA SER A 6 8.89 3.16 -36.64
C SER A 6 10.23 3.08 -35.90
N LEU A 7 10.80 4.23 -35.52
CA LEU A 7 11.57 4.33 -34.29
C LEU A 7 10.56 4.17 -33.16
N ALA A 8 10.43 2.96 -32.61
CA ALA A 8 9.69 2.77 -31.38
C ALA A 8 10.51 3.44 -30.27
N SER A 9 10.18 4.70 -29.98
CA SER A 9 10.50 5.33 -28.71
C SER A 9 10.06 4.37 -27.62
N LEU A 10 11.02 3.90 -26.82
CA LEU A 10 10.78 3.37 -25.49
C LEU A 10 10.16 4.50 -24.68
N ALA A 11 8.84 4.66 -24.81
CA ALA A 11 8.05 5.30 -23.78
C ALA A 11 8.26 4.44 -22.54
N VAL A 12 9.17 4.90 -21.68
CA VAL A 12 9.12 4.63 -20.25
C VAL A 12 7.68 4.87 -19.84
N ASP A 13 6.92 3.79 -19.70
CA ASP A 13 5.55 3.85 -19.21
C ASP A 13 5.58 4.66 -17.92
N ALA A 14 4.88 5.80 -17.93
CA ALA A 14 4.60 6.55 -16.72
C ALA A 14 4.03 5.53 -15.73
N PRO A 15 4.62 5.36 -14.54
CA PRO A 15 4.09 4.40 -13.58
C PRO A 15 2.64 4.83 -13.34
N THR A 16 1.71 3.92 -13.63
CA THR A 16 0.30 4.11 -13.34
C THR A 16 0.18 4.58 -11.89
N LEU A 17 -0.75 5.51 -11.60
CA LEU A 17 -0.93 6.12 -10.27
C LEU A 17 -0.79 5.09 -9.12
N HIS A 18 -1.39 3.91 -9.34
CA HIS A 18 -1.34 2.72 -8.49
C HIS A 18 0.08 2.22 -8.13
N THR A 19 1.02 2.23 -9.07
CA THR A 19 2.42 1.82 -8.84
C THR A 19 3.19 2.90 -8.05
N PHE A 20 2.85 4.18 -8.26
CA PHE A 20 3.42 5.29 -7.50
C PHE A 20 2.91 5.34 -6.05
N GLN A 21 1.64 5.03 -5.80
CA GLN A 21 1.04 5.07 -4.46
C GLN A 21 1.64 4.02 -3.52
N LEU A 22 1.96 2.82 -4.01
CA LEU A 22 2.60 1.79 -3.18
C LEU A 22 4.05 2.17 -2.81
N ALA A 23 4.76 2.86 -3.70
CA ALA A 23 6.12 3.35 -3.46
C ALA A 23 6.18 4.57 -2.53
N ALA A 24 5.04 5.18 -2.21
CA ALA A 24 4.97 6.40 -1.39
C ALA A 24 4.93 6.11 0.12
N ILE A 25 4.61 4.86 0.52
CA ILE A 25 4.65 4.47 1.94
C ILE A 25 6.13 4.31 2.34
N PRO A 26 6.61 5.00 3.38
CA PRO A 26 7.97 4.80 3.88
C PRO A 26 8.18 3.34 4.23
N MET A 27 9.24 2.74 3.69
CA MET A 27 9.59 1.37 4.06
C MET A 27 9.77 1.28 5.58
N GLY A 28 9.15 0.27 6.18
CA GLY A 28 9.19 0.07 7.62
C GLY A 28 8.21 0.91 8.44
N ALA A 29 7.32 1.70 7.83
CA ALA A 29 6.35 2.53 8.57
C ALA A 29 5.46 1.73 9.55
N PHE A 30 5.22 0.45 9.26
CA PHE A 30 4.46 -0.47 10.11
C PHE A 30 5.31 -1.64 10.64
N GLN A 31 6.64 -1.53 10.62
CA GLN A 31 7.51 -2.54 11.20
C GLN A 31 7.46 -2.54 12.74
N GLY A 32 7.81 -3.70 13.30
CA GLY A 32 7.89 -3.92 14.74
C GLY A 32 6.58 -4.38 15.37
N TRP A 33 6.64 -4.53 16.68
CA TRP A 33 5.65 -5.27 17.44
C TRP A 33 4.31 -4.53 17.54
N PHE A 34 3.21 -5.28 17.38
CA PHE A 34 1.87 -4.82 17.72
C PHE A 34 1.34 -5.65 18.88
N ALA A 35 0.98 -5.01 19.99
CA ALA A 35 0.19 -5.64 21.03
C ALA A 35 -1.19 -6.05 20.50
N SER A 36 -1.85 -6.96 21.23
CA SER A 36 -3.22 -7.38 20.95
C SER A 36 -4.15 -6.15 20.90
N GLY A 37 -4.83 -5.92 19.77
CA GLY A 37 -5.70 -4.76 19.57
C GLY A 37 -4.97 -3.45 19.28
N GLU A 38 -3.63 -3.44 19.19
CA GLU A 38 -2.88 -2.22 18.90
C GLU A 38 -3.17 -1.73 17.50
N VAL A 39 -3.30 -0.40 17.40
CA VAL A 39 -3.52 0.33 16.15
C VAL A 39 -2.31 1.22 15.90
N LYS A 40 -1.68 1.10 14.74
CA LYS A 40 -0.68 2.06 14.25
C LYS A 40 -1.23 2.77 13.03
N ASN A 41 -0.90 4.06 12.90
CA ASN A 41 -1.36 4.90 11.82
C ASN A 41 -0.17 5.58 11.14
N LEU A 42 -0.28 5.80 9.83
CA LEU A 42 0.62 6.61 9.05
C LEU A 42 -0.20 7.60 8.23
N CYS A 43 0.11 8.89 8.40
CA CYS A 43 -0.38 9.92 7.48
C CYS A 43 0.76 10.24 6.52
N TYR A 44 0.52 10.07 5.23
CA TYR A 44 1.48 10.39 4.18
C TYR A 44 0.89 11.44 3.24
N GLN A 45 1.61 12.54 3.04
CA GLN A 45 1.19 13.62 2.14
C GLN A 45 2.15 13.73 0.97
N TYR A 46 1.61 13.79 -0.25
CA TYR A 46 2.37 14.00 -1.47
C TYR A 46 1.64 15.01 -2.36
N GLY A 47 2.23 16.20 -2.50
CA GLY A 47 1.55 17.36 -3.11
C GLY A 47 0.27 17.72 -2.33
N ASP A 48 -0.83 17.84 -3.06
CA ASP A 48 -2.16 18.15 -2.50
C ASP A 48 -2.95 16.90 -2.08
N GLN A 49 -2.36 15.71 -2.24
CA GLN A 49 -3.00 14.44 -1.87
C GLN A 49 -2.53 13.98 -0.49
N LYS A 50 -3.49 13.51 0.32
CA LYS A 50 -3.25 12.94 1.65
C LYS A 50 -3.74 11.49 1.68
N TRP A 51 -2.89 10.62 2.20
CA TRP A 51 -3.17 9.21 2.43
C TRP A 51 -3.12 8.94 3.94
N GLU A 52 -4.15 8.30 4.47
CA GLU A 52 -4.20 7.87 5.86
C GLU A 52 -4.26 6.35 5.87
N PHE A 53 -3.20 5.73 6.39
CA PHE A 53 -3.09 4.29 6.54
C PHE A 53 -3.23 3.92 8.01
N GLN A 54 -3.92 2.82 8.28
CA GLN A 54 -4.11 2.26 9.60
C GLN A 54 -3.97 0.75 9.56
N ILE A 55 -3.18 0.21 10.48
CA ILE A 55 -3.08 -1.23 10.70
C ILE A 55 -3.47 -1.56 12.14
N THR A 56 -4.35 -2.55 12.30
CA THR A 56 -4.75 -3.08 13.61
C THR A 56 -4.43 -4.56 13.74
N ASN A 57 -3.82 -4.95 14.86
CA ASN A 57 -3.73 -6.36 15.24
C ASN A 57 -5.05 -6.82 15.86
N LEU A 58 -5.81 -7.66 15.15
CA LEU A 58 -7.12 -8.16 15.59
C LEU A 58 -7.03 -9.40 16.50
N ASN A 59 -5.85 -9.97 16.71
CA ASN A 59 -5.73 -11.17 17.54
C ASN A 59 -5.91 -10.80 19.00
N GLN A 60 -6.79 -11.53 19.67
CA GLN A 60 -7.07 -11.33 21.09
C GLN A 60 -6.06 -12.14 21.93
N GLY A 61 -5.21 -11.43 22.67
CA GLY A 61 -4.30 -12.03 23.64
C GLY A 61 -2.89 -12.33 23.13
N ALA A 62 -2.58 -12.02 21.87
CA ALA A 62 -1.23 -12.17 21.32
C ALA A 62 -0.79 -10.88 20.62
N GLY A 63 0.44 -10.45 20.92
CA GLY A 63 1.15 -9.50 20.08
C GLY A 63 2.08 -10.23 19.13
N PHE A 64 2.41 -9.60 18.01
CA PHE A 64 3.36 -10.10 17.03
C PHE A 64 3.76 -8.98 16.06
N ASP A 65 4.83 -9.21 15.33
CA ASP A 65 5.29 -8.32 14.27
C ASP A 65 4.46 -8.56 13.00
N LEU A 66 4.08 -7.47 12.33
CA LEU A 66 3.58 -7.56 10.98
C LEU A 66 4.77 -7.79 10.03
N ASN A 67 4.79 -8.92 9.33
CA ASN A 67 5.82 -9.16 8.33
C ASN A 67 5.61 -8.25 7.10
N ASP A 68 6.72 -7.91 6.44
CA ASP A 68 6.75 -6.95 5.34
C ASP A 68 5.85 -7.37 4.17
N ASP A 69 5.82 -8.66 3.82
CA ASP A 69 4.98 -9.20 2.74
C ASP A 69 3.48 -9.04 3.04
N SER A 70 3.07 -9.25 4.29
CA SER A 70 1.65 -9.09 4.70
C SER A 70 1.27 -7.62 4.75
N CYS A 71 2.19 -6.75 5.17
CA CYS A 71 2.00 -5.30 5.13
C CYS A 71 1.80 -4.82 3.68
N ALA A 72 2.74 -5.16 2.79
CA ALA A 72 2.72 -4.72 1.41
C ALA A 72 1.48 -5.26 0.67
N ASN A 73 1.19 -6.55 0.79
CA ASN A 73 0.05 -7.17 0.10
C ASN A 73 -1.31 -6.79 0.71
N GLY A 74 -1.37 -6.42 1.99
CA GLY A 74 -2.56 -5.92 2.64
C GLY A 74 -2.91 -4.52 2.15
N LEU A 75 -1.96 -3.58 2.27
CA LEU A 75 -2.14 -2.20 1.83
C LEU A 75 -2.29 -2.08 0.30
N ALA A 76 -1.58 -2.90 -0.48
CA ALA A 76 -1.76 -2.93 -1.94
C ALA A 76 -3.19 -3.30 -2.34
N ARG A 77 -3.84 -4.21 -1.60
CA ARG A 77 -5.25 -4.57 -1.86
C ARG A 77 -6.19 -3.40 -1.61
N GLU A 78 -5.96 -2.61 -0.57
CA GLU A 78 -6.79 -1.43 -0.28
C GLU A 78 -6.56 -0.31 -1.31
N ILE A 79 -5.32 -0.11 -1.73
CA ILE A 79 -4.95 0.91 -2.72
C ILE A 79 -5.44 0.54 -4.13
N ILE A 80 -5.33 -0.74 -4.53
CA ILE A 80 -5.73 -1.21 -5.88
C ILE A 80 -7.24 -1.47 -5.96
N GLY A 81 -7.84 -1.91 -4.86
CA GLY A 81 -9.25 -2.31 -4.81
C GLY A 81 -10.22 -1.15 -4.69
N CYS A 82 -9.78 0.04 -4.30
CA CYS A 82 -10.65 1.18 -4.05
C CYS A 82 -10.01 2.51 -4.51
N GLU A 83 -10.66 3.20 -5.45
CA GLU A 83 -10.25 4.55 -5.91
C GLU A 83 -10.22 5.60 -4.76
N SER A 84 -10.89 5.31 -3.63
CA SER A 84 -11.08 6.21 -2.50
C SER A 84 -10.59 5.65 -1.16
N GLY A 85 -9.79 4.57 -1.19
CA GLY A 85 -9.40 3.82 0.00
C GLY A 85 -10.45 2.80 0.45
N GLY A 86 -10.05 1.87 1.31
CA GLY A 86 -10.83 0.70 1.68
C GLY A 86 -10.59 0.25 3.11
N GLN A 87 -11.23 -0.85 3.49
CA GLN A 87 -10.85 -1.58 4.69
C GLN A 87 -10.98 -3.07 4.42
N SER A 88 -9.95 -3.84 4.77
CA SER A 88 -10.03 -5.30 4.75
C SER A 88 -9.40 -5.92 5.98
N ASP A 89 -9.91 -7.12 6.31
CA ASP A 89 -9.38 -7.96 7.37
C ASP A 89 -8.74 -9.20 6.74
N ASN A 90 -7.49 -9.48 7.05
CA ASN A 90 -6.78 -10.67 6.57
C ASN A 90 -5.81 -11.19 7.63
N ALA A 91 -5.86 -12.50 7.90
CA ALA A 91 -4.96 -13.21 8.81
C ALA A 91 -4.80 -12.54 10.19
N GLY A 92 -5.89 -11.98 10.74
CA GLY A 92 -5.87 -11.31 12.05
C GLY A 92 -5.31 -9.89 12.02
N TRP A 93 -5.20 -9.27 10.84
CA TRP A 93 -4.90 -7.85 10.67
C TRP A 93 -6.06 -7.12 10.01
N ARG A 94 -6.27 -5.86 10.39
CA ARG A 94 -7.11 -4.93 9.65
C ARG A 94 -6.24 -3.89 8.98
N PHE A 95 -6.46 -3.68 7.68
CA PHE A 95 -5.81 -2.67 6.86
C PHE A 95 -6.86 -1.64 6.46
N ARG A 96 -6.50 -0.36 6.54
CA ARG A 96 -7.32 0.78 6.12
C ARG A 96 -6.44 1.88 5.56
#